data_AF-A0A438BZV4-F1
#
_entry.id   AF-A0A438BZV4-F1
#
_cell.length_a   1.000
_cell.length_b   1.000
_cell.length_c   1.000
_cell.angle_alpha   90.00
_cell.angle_beta   90.00
_cell.angle_gamma   90.00
#
_symmetry.space_group_name_H-M   'P 1'
#
loop_
_entity.id
_entity.type
_entity.pdbx_description
1 polymer ?
#
loop_
_entity_poly.entity_id
_entity_poly.type
_entity_poly.pdbx_seq_one_letter_code
_entity_poly.pdbx_strand_id
1 'polypeptide(L)'
;MRQAFHENVEATTLDIHRVSDTSRDKAPNWKLGTLAAALYGLKLMAAKIGLGLGSVTQRAAMAAVTPSPSPSPLSNALPPPHSVIFLKSWSARRRSLRLDPSRKSPFSLRVKASTSSDSKLLQLKASENVVIIGSGPAGYTAAIYAARANLKPVVFEGYQVGGVPGGQLMTTTEVENFPGFPDGITGPDLMDRMRRQAERWGAELFQEDVEFLDVKTTPFTVQSSERKVKCYSVIFATGATAKRLKLPREDEFWSRGISACAICDGASPLFKGQVLAVVGGGDTATEEALYLTKYARHVHLLVRRNELRASKAMQDR
;
A
#
# COMPACT_ATOMS: atom_id res chain seq x y z
N MET A 1 23.19 18.49 -5.83
CA MET A 1 22.29 19.14 -6.80
C MET A 1 21.39 20.19 -6.10
N ARG A 2 22.00 21.18 -5.44
CA ARG A 2 21.29 22.31 -4.79
C ARG A 2 21.77 23.60 -5.44
N GLN A 3 21.31 23.89 -6.65
CA GLN A 3 21.39 25.23 -7.22
C GLN A 3 20.46 25.32 -8.43
N ALA A 4 19.79 26.47 -8.55
CA ALA A 4 18.89 26.91 -9.61
C ALA A 4 17.42 26.44 -9.55
N PHE A 5 16.65 27.01 -8.63
CA PHE A 5 15.22 27.34 -8.85
C PHE A 5 14.89 28.64 -8.10
N HIS A 6 15.42 29.76 -8.59
CA HIS A 6 14.91 31.10 -8.30
C HIS A 6 14.45 31.69 -9.63
N GLU A 7 13.38 31.13 -10.19
CA GLU A 7 12.56 31.83 -11.17
C GLU A 7 11.31 32.30 -10.45
N ASN A 8 10.85 33.51 -10.78
CA ASN A 8 9.67 34.16 -10.20
C ASN A 8 8.42 33.28 -10.40
N VAL A 9 8.11 32.44 -9.40
CA VAL A 9 6.85 31.71 -9.35
C VAL A 9 5.80 32.71 -8.85
N GLU A 10 4.88 33.13 -9.74
CA GLU A 10 3.61 33.71 -9.30
C GLU A 10 3.02 32.79 -8.22
N ALA A 11 2.62 33.35 -7.08
CA ALA A 11 2.19 32.54 -5.94
C ALA A 11 1.07 31.58 -6.34
N THR A 12 1.38 30.28 -6.40
CA THR A 12 0.39 29.24 -6.61
C THR A 12 -0.61 29.28 -5.47
N THR A 13 -1.88 29.39 -5.81
CA THR A 13 -2.97 29.46 -4.83
C THR A 13 -3.59 28.07 -4.63
N LEU A 14 -3.98 27.77 -3.40
CA LEU A 14 -4.64 26.54 -2.99
C LEU A 14 -5.99 26.90 -2.37
N ASP A 15 -7.08 26.53 -3.04
CA ASP A 15 -8.43 26.77 -2.53
C ASP A 15 -9.06 25.46 -2.05
N ILE A 16 -9.74 25.51 -0.90
CA ILE A 16 -10.46 24.35 -0.35
C ILE A 16 -11.95 24.52 -0.65
N HIS A 17 -12.51 23.57 -1.39
CA HIS A 17 -13.91 23.57 -1.78
C HIS A 17 -14.67 22.45 -1.10
N ARG A 18 -15.87 22.76 -0.64
CA ARG A 18 -16.85 21.74 -0.28
C ARG A 18 -17.52 21.22 -1.55
N VAL A 19 -17.54 19.91 -1.71
CA VAL A 19 -18.39 19.24 -2.71
C VAL A 19 -19.67 18.76 -2.02
N SER A 20 -20.81 19.40 -2.32
CA SER A 20 -22.12 18.94 -1.87
C SER A 20 -22.63 17.82 -2.76
N ASP A 21 -23.33 16.84 -2.17
CA ASP A 21 -24.00 15.71 -2.85
C ASP A 21 -25.22 16.17 -3.69
N THR A 22 -25.31 17.45 -4.04
CA THR A 22 -26.39 18.05 -4.80
C THR A 22 -26.19 17.78 -6.29
N SER A 23 -26.07 16.50 -6.67
CA SER A 23 -26.28 16.04 -8.04
C SER A 23 -27.56 15.22 -8.10
N ARG A 24 -28.68 15.88 -7.80
CA ARG A 24 -29.89 15.74 -8.62
C ARG A 24 -30.38 17.07 -9.15
N ASP A 25 -30.14 18.18 -8.45
CA ASP A 25 -30.54 19.49 -8.93
C ASP A 25 -29.46 20.55 -8.65
N LYS A 26 -28.99 21.19 -9.73
CA LYS A 26 -28.13 22.37 -9.78
C LYS A 26 -26.64 22.13 -9.51
N ALA A 27 -25.93 21.70 -10.56
CA ALA A 27 -24.52 22.00 -10.68
C ALA A 27 -24.32 23.54 -10.65
N PRO A 28 -23.39 24.09 -9.85
CA PRO A 28 -23.01 25.48 -9.99
C PRO A 28 -22.52 25.73 -11.42
N ASN A 29 -22.81 26.92 -11.97
CA ASN A 29 -22.37 27.35 -13.30
C ASN A 29 -20.83 27.52 -13.31
N TRP A 30 -20.09 26.41 -13.28
CA TRP A 30 -18.70 26.41 -13.71
C TRP A 30 -18.74 26.50 -15.23
N LYS A 31 -18.23 27.61 -15.78
CA LYS A 31 -17.91 27.65 -17.21
C LYS A 31 -16.89 26.53 -17.45
N LEU A 32 -17.38 25.42 -18.00
CA LEU A 32 -16.69 24.26 -18.63
C LEU A 32 -15.54 24.62 -19.59
N GLY A 33 -15.12 25.89 -19.67
CA GLY A 33 -14.26 26.42 -20.73
C GLY A 33 -12.76 26.41 -20.46
N THR A 34 -12.30 25.95 -19.28
CA THR A 34 -10.85 25.99 -18.95
C THR A 34 -10.38 24.91 -17.98
N LEU A 35 -11.19 23.87 -17.73
CA LEU A 35 -10.72 22.60 -17.19
C LEU A 35 -10.46 21.72 -18.41
N ALA A 36 -9.18 21.50 -18.72
CA ALA A 36 -8.73 20.85 -19.95
C ALA A 36 -9.26 19.41 -20.08
N ALA A 37 -10.47 19.27 -20.62
CA ALA A 37 -10.79 18.27 -21.61
C ALA A 37 -10.89 19.03 -22.94
N ALA A 38 -9.90 18.84 -23.81
CA ALA A 38 -9.95 19.38 -25.17
C ALA A 38 -11.18 18.82 -25.90
N LEU A 39 -12.25 19.61 -25.98
CA LEU A 39 -13.44 19.35 -26.77
C LEU A 39 -13.51 20.38 -27.91
N TYR A 40 -12.96 20.03 -29.06
CA TYR A 40 -13.48 20.45 -30.37
C TYR A 40 -14.37 19.30 -30.85
N GLY A 41 -15.59 19.43 -31.36
CA GLY A 41 -16.47 20.55 -31.63
C GLY A 41 -17.59 19.99 -32.51
N LEU A 42 -18.87 20.23 -32.18
CA LEU A 42 -19.96 20.25 -33.16
C LEU A 42 -21.19 20.95 -32.54
N LYS A 43 -21.65 22.00 -33.21
CA LYS A 43 -22.86 22.79 -32.94
C LYS A 43 -24.11 21.93 -33.06
N LEU A 44 -25.14 22.16 -32.23
CA LEU A 44 -26.52 22.43 -32.68
C LEU A 44 -27.49 22.76 -31.52
N MET A 45 -28.06 23.96 -31.62
CA MET A 45 -29.42 24.42 -31.30
C MET A 45 -30.04 24.35 -29.89
N ALA A 46 -30.51 25.54 -29.51
CA ALA A 46 -31.33 25.99 -28.40
C ALA A 46 -32.63 25.20 -28.11
N ALA A 47 -33.05 25.24 -26.84
CA ALA A 47 -34.44 25.50 -26.47
C ALA A 47 -34.54 26.09 -25.03
N LYS A 48 -35.18 27.25 -24.92
CA LYS A 48 -35.69 27.89 -23.70
C LYS A 48 -36.90 27.12 -23.16
N ILE A 49 -37.13 27.20 -21.85
CA ILE A 49 -38.39 27.37 -21.07
C ILE A 49 -37.91 27.28 -19.58
N GLY A 50 -38.22 28.12 -18.61
CA GLY A 50 -39.28 29.11 -18.40
C GLY A 50 -40.02 28.78 -17.10
N LEU A 51 -39.96 29.70 -16.11
CA LEU A 51 -40.81 29.81 -14.88
C LEU A 51 -40.52 28.80 -13.74
N GLY A 52 -40.61 29.12 -12.45
CA GLY A 52 -41.04 30.31 -11.73
C GLY A 52 -41.04 30.06 -10.21
N LEU A 53 -40.68 31.10 -9.46
CA LEU A 53 -41.10 31.54 -8.12
C LEU A 53 -41.58 30.54 -7.04
N GLY A 54 -41.08 30.74 -5.81
CA GLY A 54 -41.77 30.32 -4.59
C GLY A 54 -40.89 30.30 -3.34
N SER A 55 -40.89 31.38 -2.57
CA SER A 55 -40.24 31.52 -1.26
C SER A 55 -41.08 30.92 -0.13
N VAL A 56 -40.46 30.29 0.88
CA VAL A 56 -40.99 30.29 2.26
C VAL A 56 -39.83 30.33 3.26
N THR A 57 -39.89 31.34 4.12
CA THR A 57 -39.04 31.61 5.28
C THR A 57 -39.41 30.72 6.48
N GLN A 58 -38.42 30.35 7.31
CA GLN A 58 -38.59 30.37 8.77
C GLN A 58 -37.23 30.43 9.50
N ARG A 59 -37.12 31.41 10.39
CA ARG A 59 -36.06 31.63 11.38
C ARG A 59 -36.37 30.82 12.64
N ALA A 60 -35.34 30.34 13.33
CA ALA A 60 -35.13 30.35 14.79
C ALA A 60 -33.96 29.38 15.11
N ALA A 61 -33.18 29.50 16.17
CA ALA A 61 -32.71 30.57 17.05
C ALA A 61 -31.55 29.91 17.83
N MET A 62 -30.55 30.71 18.21
CA MET A 62 -29.35 30.27 18.91
C MET A 62 -29.60 29.91 20.37
N ALA A 63 -28.74 29.06 20.93
CA ALA A 63 -28.33 29.14 22.33
C ALA A 63 -26.86 28.73 22.46
N ALA A 64 -26.07 29.65 23.02
CA ALA A 64 -24.66 29.50 23.36
C ALA A 64 -24.51 29.10 24.83
N VAL A 65 -23.46 28.35 25.16
CA VAL A 65 -22.95 28.21 26.54
C VAL A 65 -21.41 28.24 26.48
N THR A 66 -20.83 29.10 27.30
CA THR A 66 -19.39 29.36 27.52
C THR A 66 -18.99 28.86 28.94
N PRO A 67 -17.75 29.06 29.48
CA PRO A 67 -16.82 27.94 29.65
C PRO A 67 -16.12 27.83 31.04
N SER A 68 -15.18 26.86 31.14
CA SER A 68 -13.97 26.79 32.01
C SER A 68 -14.14 26.28 33.46
N PRO A 69 -13.07 25.90 34.21
CA PRO A 69 -11.62 25.98 33.92
C PRO A 69 -10.77 24.72 34.23
N SER A 70 -9.48 24.80 33.87
CA SER A 70 -8.37 23.89 34.16
C SER A 70 -7.82 24.04 35.59
N PRO A 71 -6.90 23.15 36.02
CA PRO A 71 -5.50 23.56 36.19
C PRO A 71 -4.44 22.52 35.73
N SER A 72 -3.18 22.94 35.80
CA SER A 72 -1.97 22.53 35.08
C SER A 72 -1.02 21.62 35.90
N PRO A 73 0.33 21.61 35.69
CA PRO A 73 1.08 20.62 34.92
C PRO A 73 2.08 19.80 35.74
N LEU A 74 2.58 18.67 35.21
CA LEU A 74 3.77 17.99 35.75
C LEU A 74 4.75 17.60 34.64
N SER A 75 6.02 17.83 34.94
CA SER A 75 7.18 17.89 34.07
C SER A 75 8.05 16.63 34.18
N ASN A 76 8.66 16.25 33.05
CA ASN A 76 9.97 15.63 32.81
C ASN A 76 10.48 14.47 33.70
N ALA A 77 10.73 13.31 33.07
CA ALA A 77 12.06 12.68 33.01
C ALA A 77 12.06 11.39 32.15
N LEU A 78 12.92 11.35 31.14
CA LEU A 78 13.34 10.13 30.43
C LEU A 78 14.49 9.45 31.21
N PRO A 79 14.52 8.11 31.33
CA PRO A 79 15.70 7.42 31.84
C PRO A 79 16.74 7.11 30.73
N PRO A 80 18.04 7.06 31.07
CA PRO A 80 19.17 6.93 30.13
C PRO A 80 19.43 5.47 29.69
N PRO A 81 20.36 5.23 28.73
CA PRO A 81 20.61 3.93 28.15
C PRO A 81 21.65 3.12 28.95
N HIS A 82 21.84 1.85 28.55
CA HIS A 82 22.90 0.91 28.96
C HIS A 82 22.68 0.18 30.31
N SER A 83 22.12 -1.03 30.25
CA SER A 83 22.48 -2.10 31.20
C SER A 83 22.61 -3.43 30.46
N VAL A 84 23.85 -3.84 30.26
CA VAL A 84 24.23 -5.16 29.75
C VAL A 84 24.11 -6.13 30.92
N ILE A 85 23.16 -7.05 30.87
CA ILE A 85 23.01 -8.10 31.88
C ILE A 85 23.98 -9.23 31.53
N PHE A 86 25.06 -9.34 32.31
CA PHE A 86 25.94 -10.51 32.33
C PHE A 86 25.21 -11.69 32.98
N LEU A 87 24.82 -12.69 32.19
CA LEU A 87 24.41 -14.00 32.71
C LEU A 87 25.65 -14.75 33.20
N LYS A 88 25.61 -15.10 34.48
CA LYS A 88 26.65 -15.83 35.22
C LYS A 88 27.09 -17.09 34.46
N SER A 89 28.41 -17.26 34.37
CA SER A 89 29.07 -18.45 33.85
C SER A 89 28.54 -19.71 34.52
N TRP A 90 27.99 -20.63 33.73
CA TRP A 90 27.72 -21.98 34.20
C TRP A 90 29.02 -22.77 34.14
N SER A 91 29.59 -23.06 35.31
CA SER A 91 30.76 -23.92 35.46
C SER A 91 30.39 -25.37 35.12
N ALA A 92 30.50 -25.74 33.84
CA ALA A 92 30.43 -27.13 33.43
C ALA A 92 31.71 -27.86 33.85
N ARG A 93 31.61 -28.59 34.96
CA ARG A 93 32.64 -29.52 35.44
C ARG A 93 32.85 -30.58 34.36
N ARG A 94 33.93 -30.49 33.57
CA ARG A 94 34.33 -31.53 32.60
C ARG A 94 34.64 -32.83 33.35
N ARG A 95 33.71 -33.79 33.31
CA ARG A 95 34.07 -35.20 33.55
C ARG A 95 34.64 -35.75 32.26
N SER A 96 35.95 -36.03 32.23
CA SER A 96 36.54 -36.81 31.14
C SER A 96 36.01 -38.24 31.27
N LEU A 97 35.13 -38.65 30.35
CA LEU A 97 34.81 -40.06 30.18
C LEU A 97 35.97 -40.71 29.42
N ARG A 98 36.79 -41.50 30.11
CA ARG A 98 37.70 -42.45 29.45
C ARG A 98 36.85 -43.62 28.99
N LEU A 99 36.83 -43.88 27.69
CA LEU A 99 36.23 -45.08 27.12
C LEU A 99 37.21 -46.24 27.28
N ASP A 100 36.81 -47.25 28.03
CA ASP A 100 37.47 -48.56 28.10
C ASP A 100 37.09 -49.37 26.85
N PRO A 101 38.05 -49.77 25.99
CA PRO A 101 37.76 -50.42 24.72
C PRO A 101 37.41 -51.93 24.86
N SER A 102 37.26 -52.48 26.06
CA SER A 102 37.14 -53.94 26.23
C SER A 102 35.75 -54.50 26.53
N ARG A 103 34.68 -53.69 26.54
CA ARG A 103 33.34 -54.18 26.90
C ARG A 103 32.51 -54.66 25.70
N LYS A 104 32.55 -55.97 25.42
CA LYS A 104 31.62 -56.64 24.48
C LYS A 104 30.18 -56.52 24.99
N SER A 105 29.28 -55.91 24.22
CA SER A 105 27.84 -55.86 24.53
C SER A 105 27.13 -57.10 23.96
N PRO A 106 26.18 -57.74 24.68
CA PRO A 106 25.47 -58.90 24.20
C PRO A 106 24.08 -58.54 23.64
N PHE A 107 23.96 -57.44 22.89
CA PHE A 107 22.69 -57.06 22.27
C PHE A 107 22.87 -56.80 20.78
N SER A 108 22.57 -57.81 19.96
CA SER A 108 22.29 -57.62 18.55
C SER A 108 20.92 -56.92 18.43
N LEU A 109 20.94 -55.59 18.30
CA LEU A 109 19.76 -54.83 17.89
C LEU A 109 19.46 -55.18 16.43
N ARG A 110 18.52 -56.11 16.25
CA ARG A 110 17.96 -56.45 14.94
C ARG A 110 17.04 -55.29 14.53
N VAL A 111 17.57 -54.35 13.74
CA VAL A 111 16.77 -53.32 13.08
C VAL A 111 15.86 -54.03 12.07
N LYS A 112 14.59 -54.22 12.42
CA LYS A 112 13.55 -54.47 11.44
C LYS A 112 13.36 -53.17 10.67
N ALA A 113 13.77 -53.14 9.41
CA ALA A 113 13.32 -52.12 8.48
C ALA A 113 11.80 -52.28 8.30
N SER A 114 11.02 -51.47 9.02
CA SER A 114 9.60 -51.32 8.75
C SER A 114 9.45 -50.50 7.48
N THR A 115 8.91 -51.10 6.43
CA THR A 115 8.53 -50.48 5.15
C THR A 115 7.34 -49.51 5.26
N SER A 116 7.15 -48.86 6.40
CA SER A 116 6.08 -47.89 6.67
C SER A 116 6.56 -46.44 6.68
N SER A 117 7.81 -46.19 6.31
CA SER A 117 8.43 -44.86 6.37
C SER A 117 8.12 -44.00 5.14
N ASP A 118 7.83 -44.59 3.98
CA ASP A 118 7.56 -43.85 2.75
C ASP A 118 6.21 -43.13 2.79
N SER A 119 5.17 -43.74 3.37
CA SER A 119 3.86 -43.08 3.51
C SER A 119 3.89 -41.92 4.51
N LYS A 120 4.73 -42.01 5.56
CA LYS A 120 4.91 -40.95 6.54
C LYS A 120 5.79 -39.82 6.01
N LEU A 121 6.79 -40.10 5.17
CA LEU A 121 7.55 -39.08 4.44
C LEU A 121 6.72 -38.41 3.33
N LEU A 122 5.86 -39.15 2.64
CA LEU A 122 4.91 -38.60 1.67
C LEU A 122 3.83 -37.74 2.36
N GLN A 123 3.40 -38.10 3.57
CA GLN A 123 2.55 -37.25 4.43
C GLN A 123 3.28 -36.06 5.04
N LEU A 124 4.59 -36.13 5.28
CA LEU A 124 5.41 -34.99 5.71
C LEU A 124 5.56 -33.93 4.60
N LYS A 125 5.26 -34.30 3.34
CA LYS A 125 5.11 -33.37 2.22
C LYS A 125 3.71 -32.73 2.12
N ALA A 126 2.81 -32.98 3.07
CA ALA A 126 1.42 -32.54 2.98
C ALA A 126 1.20 -31.06 3.34
N SER A 127 2.20 -30.34 3.84
CA SER A 127 2.05 -28.95 4.26
C SER A 127 3.32 -28.14 4.02
N GLU A 128 3.15 -26.96 3.45
CA GLU A 128 4.22 -26.00 3.20
C GLU A 128 4.65 -25.32 4.50
N ASN A 129 5.94 -24.99 4.61
CA ASN A 129 6.42 -24.24 5.78
C ASN A 129 5.84 -22.83 5.81
N VAL A 130 5.84 -22.18 4.63
CA VAL A 130 5.39 -20.80 4.46
C VAL A 130 4.73 -20.63 3.09
N VAL A 131 3.53 -20.06 3.11
CA VAL A 131 2.85 -19.58 1.91
C VAL A 131 2.83 -18.05 1.94
N ILE A 132 3.17 -17.43 0.82
CA ILE A 132 3.18 -15.99 0.65
C ILE A 132 2.07 -15.63 -0.34
N ILE A 133 1.19 -14.71 0.04
CA ILE A 133 0.09 -14.28 -0.80
C ILE A 133 0.37 -12.84 -1.24
N GLY A 134 0.73 -12.66 -2.50
CA GLY A 134 1.06 -11.37 -3.11
C GLY A 134 2.48 -11.32 -3.67
N SER A 135 2.63 -10.62 -4.80
CA SER A 135 3.84 -10.52 -5.63
C SER A 135 4.47 -9.14 -5.67
N GLY A 136 4.07 -8.21 -4.79
CA GLY A 136 4.74 -6.91 -4.68
C GLY A 136 6.16 -7.04 -4.11
N PRO A 137 6.89 -5.92 -3.93
CA PRO A 137 8.23 -5.92 -3.32
C PRO A 137 8.28 -6.64 -1.96
N ALA A 138 7.23 -6.51 -1.14
CA ALA A 138 7.11 -7.20 0.14
C ALA A 138 7.05 -8.73 -0.03
N GLY A 139 6.24 -9.22 -0.97
CA GLY A 139 6.06 -10.65 -1.24
C GLY A 139 7.32 -11.32 -1.77
N TYR A 140 7.94 -10.74 -2.81
CA TYR A 140 9.19 -11.29 -3.35
C TYR A 140 10.35 -11.17 -2.38
N THR A 141 10.46 -10.08 -1.60
CA THR A 141 11.51 -10.00 -0.56
C THR A 141 11.32 -11.09 0.49
N ALA A 142 10.09 -11.32 0.98
CA ALA A 142 9.80 -12.40 1.90
C ALA A 142 10.15 -13.78 1.29
N ALA A 143 9.83 -14.00 0.01
CA ALA A 143 10.14 -15.23 -0.70
C ALA A 143 11.65 -15.46 -0.81
N ILE A 144 12.42 -14.43 -1.16
CA ILE A 144 13.89 -14.51 -1.23
C ILE A 144 14.47 -14.96 0.13
N TYR A 145 14.06 -14.35 1.23
CA TYR A 145 14.59 -14.69 2.55
C TYR A 145 14.13 -16.07 3.03
N ALA A 146 12.86 -16.43 2.83
CA ALA A 146 12.36 -17.75 3.18
C ALA A 146 13.03 -18.87 2.37
N ALA A 147 13.25 -18.64 1.07
CA ALA A 147 13.95 -19.58 0.19
C ALA A 147 15.43 -19.75 0.60
N ARG A 148 16.12 -18.64 0.93
CA ARG A 148 17.49 -18.69 1.48
C ARG A 148 17.59 -19.42 2.82
N ALA A 149 16.53 -19.39 3.62
CA ALA A 149 16.42 -20.18 4.85
C ALA A 149 16.03 -21.65 4.60
N ASN A 150 16.00 -22.10 3.34
CA ASN A 150 15.64 -23.44 2.91
C ASN A 150 14.22 -23.87 3.32
N LEU A 151 13.30 -22.91 3.44
CA LEU A 151 11.89 -23.17 3.79
C LEU A 151 11.01 -23.55 2.58
N LYS A 152 11.55 -23.42 1.35
CA LYS A 152 10.83 -23.68 0.08
C LYS A 152 9.49 -22.93 0.02
N PRO A 153 9.50 -21.58 0.03
CA PRO A 153 8.28 -20.80 0.08
C PRO A 153 7.45 -21.00 -1.18
N VAL A 154 6.14 -21.17 -0.99
CA VAL A 154 5.15 -21.12 -2.07
C VAL A 154 4.59 -19.70 -2.15
N VAL A 155 4.59 -19.08 -3.32
CA VAL A 155 4.10 -17.71 -3.54
C VAL A 155 2.93 -17.74 -4.51
N PHE A 156 1.81 -17.15 -4.11
CA PHE A 156 0.70 -16.84 -5.00
C PHE A 156 0.88 -15.41 -5.52
N GLU A 157 1.12 -15.28 -6.81
CA GLU A 157 1.49 -14.01 -7.44
C GLU A 157 0.28 -13.14 -7.78
N GLY A 158 -0.93 -13.70 -7.80
CA GLY A 158 -2.12 -13.06 -8.35
C GLY A 158 -2.26 -13.27 -9.86
N TYR A 159 -3.49 -13.17 -10.36
CA TYR A 159 -3.81 -13.32 -11.78
C TYR A 159 -4.88 -12.33 -12.26
N GLN A 160 -6.15 -12.55 -11.91
CA GLN A 160 -7.27 -11.70 -12.32
C GLN A 160 -7.58 -10.65 -11.27
N VAL A 161 -7.89 -11.10 -10.06
CA VAL A 161 -8.29 -10.22 -8.94
C VAL A 161 -7.07 -9.53 -8.34
N GLY A 162 -5.96 -10.28 -8.18
CA GLY A 162 -4.69 -9.74 -7.71
C GLY A 162 -3.99 -8.83 -8.71
N GLY A 163 -4.43 -8.83 -9.97
CA GLY A 163 -3.82 -8.08 -11.07
C GLY A 163 -2.51 -8.71 -11.56
N VAL A 164 -1.76 -7.92 -12.33
CA VAL A 164 -0.48 -8.36 -12.91
C VAL A 164 0.55 -8.64 -11.79
N PRO A 165 1.22 -9.81 -11.80
CA PRO A 165 2.31 -10.11 -10.88
C PRO A 165 3.35 -8.99 -10.80
N GLY A 166 3.72 -8.59 -9.59
CA GLY A 166 4.60 -7.45 -9.33
C GLY A 166 3.92 -6.29 -8.60
N GLY A 167 2.59 -6.28 -8.55
CA GLY A 167 1.81 -5.28 -7.81
C GLY A 167 1.83 -3.89 -8.45
N GLN A 168 1.67 -2.83 -7.65
CA GLN A 168 1.50 -1.45 -8.17
C GLN A 168 2.69 -0.92 -8.96
N LEU A 169 3.90 -1.45 -8.77
CA LEU A 169 5.05 -1.04 -9.57
C LEU A 169 4.93 -1.46 -11.04
N MET A 170 4.04 -2.41 -11.37
CA MET A 170 3.76 -2.75 -12.76
C MET A 170 3.04 -1.63 -13.52
N THR A 171 2.48 -0.64 -12.82
CA THR A 171 1.78 0.49 -13.42
C THR A 171 2.57 1.79 -13.38
N THR A 172 3.79 1.79 -12.83
CA THR A 172 4.68 2.96 -12.84
C THR A 172 5.70 2.84 -13.97
N THR A 173 6.15 3.98 -14.49
CA THR A 173 7.20 4.04 -15.52
C THR A 173 8.56 3.89 -14.87
N GLU A 174 9.02 4.88 -14.12
CA GLU A 174 10.34 4.96 -13.50
C GLU A 174 10.27 4.90 -11.97
N VAL A 175 11.31 4.32 -11.36
CA VAL A 175 11.51 4.23 -9.92
C VAL A 175 12.91 4.75 -9.60
N GLU A 176 12.97 5.96 -9.04
CA GLU A 176 14.22 6.66 -8.71
C GLU A 176 14.60 6.57 -7.23
N ASN A 177 13.71 6.03 -6.40
CA ASN A 177 13.85 6.03 -4.94
C ASN A 177 14.01 4.62 -4.35
N PHE A 178 14.26 3.61 -5.17
CA PHE A 178 14.64 2.28 -4.70
C PHE A 178 16.17 2.16 -4.65
N PRO A 179 16.78 1.91 -3.47
CA PRO A 179 18.23 1.91 -3.33
C PRO A 179 18.89 0.80 -4.16
N GLY A 180 20.04 1.13 -4.76
CA GLY A 180 20.79 0.22 -5.64
C GLY A 180 20.64 0.52 -7.14
N PHE A 181 19.78 1.46 -7.51
CA PHE A 181 19.55 1.90 -8.89
C PHE A 181 19.83 3.42 -9.01
N PRO A 182 21.11 3.84 -9.07
CA PRO A 182 21.47 5.26 -9.07
C PRO A 182 20.95 6.02 -10.30
N ASP A 183 20.76 5.31 -11.42
CA ASP A 183 20.26 5.86 -12.69
C ASP A 183 18.73 5.63 -12.85
N GLY A 184 18.05 5.19 -11.78
CA GLY A 184 16.66 4.74 -11.86
C GLY A 184 16.51 3.33 -12.43
N ILE A 185 15.27 2.83 -12.41
CA ILE A 185 14.87 1.57 -13.02
C ILE A 185 13.38 1.60 -13.29
N THR A 186 12.93 0.96 -14.37
CA THR A 186 11.49 0.86 -14.61
C THR A 186 10.80 0.01 -13.55
N GLY A 187 9.53 0.33 -13.24
CA GLY A 187 8.73 -0.45 -12.30
C GLY A 187 8.66 -1.95 -12.66
N PRO A 188 8.30 -2.30 -13.91
CA PRO A 188 8.33 -3.69 -14.39
C PRO A 188 9.69 -4.37 -14.30
N ASP A 189 10.79 -3.70 -14.67
CA ASP A 189 12.13 -4.31 -14.61
C ASP A 189 12.57 -4.58 -13.16
N LEU A 190 12.25 -3.67 -12.24
CA LEU A 190 12.51 -3.87 -10.81
C LEU A 190 11.77 -5.11 -10.31
N MET A 191 10.48 -5.25 -10.63
CA MET A 191 9.69 -6.39 -10.18
C MET A 191 10.14 -7.72 -10.78
N ASP A 192 10.48 -7.72 -12.06
CA ASP A 192 11.02 -8.88 -12.76
C ASP A 192 12.38 -9.33 -12.18
N ARG A 193 13.27 -8.38 -11.82
CA ARG A 193 14.52 -8.71 -11.10
C ARG A 193 14.25 -9.33 -9.74
N MET A 194 13.30 -8.80 -8.97
CA MET A 194 12.91 -9.36 -7.67
C MET A 194 12.31 -10.76 -7.80
N ARG A 195 11.44 -10.96 -8.80
CA ARG A 195 10.82 -12.26 -9.12
C ARG A 195 11.88 -13.32 -9.44
N ARG A 196 12.79 -13.03 -10.38
CA ARG A 196 13.89 -13.94 -10.73
C ARG A 196 14.80 -14.25 -9.55
N GLN A 197 15.02 -13.29 -8.66
CA GLN A 197 15.81 -13.53 -7.45
C GLN A 197 15.11 -14.50 -6.50
N ALA A 198 13.78 -14.41 -6.35
CA ALA A 198 13.00 -15.37 -5.57
C ALA A 198 13.07 -16.78 -6.17
N GLU A 199 12.84 -16.92 -7.49
CA GLU A 199 12.92 -18.21 -8.20
C GLU A 199 14.33 -18.83 -8.09
N ARG A 200 15.38 -18.02 -8.28
CA ARG A 200 16.78 -18.46 -8.19
C ARG A 200 17.10 -19.12 -6.85
N TRP A 201 16.51 -18.64 -5.75
CA TRP A 201 16.74 -19.21 -4.42
C TRP A 201 15.81 -20.40 -4.10
N GLY A 202 14.89 -20.75 -5.01
CA GLY A 202 14.00 -21.90 -4.87
C GLY A 202 12.63 -21.56 -4.30
N ALA A 203 12.13 -20.33 -4.48
CA ALA A 203 10.71 -20.04 -4.27
C ALA A 203 9.88 -20.64 -5.41
N GLU A 204 8.77 -21.29 -5.06
CA GLU A 204 7.80 -21.81 -6.04
C GLU A 204 6.71 -20.76 -6.27
N LEU A 205 6.64 -20.22 -7.47
CA LEU A 205 5.75 -19.11 -7.81
C LEU A 205 4.58 -19.60 -8.66
N PHE A 206 3.38 -19.17 -8.31
CA PHE A 206 2.15 -19.53 -9.01
C PHE A 206 1.33 -18.30 -9.33
N GLN A 207 1.03 -18.10 -10.61
CA GLN A 207 0.19 -17.00 -11.09
C GLN A 207 -1.29 -17.33 -10.90
N GLU A 208 -1.71 -17.32 -9.65
CA GLU A 208 -3.07 -17.67 -9.24
C GLU A 208 -3.56 -16.71 -8.15
N ASP A 209 -4.87 -16.45 -8.14
CA ASP A 209 -5.52 -15.71 -7.07
C ASP A 209 -5.85 -16.63 -5.90
N VAL A 210 -5.49 -16.22 -4.68
CA VAL A 210 -6.01 -16.88 -3.47
C VAL A 210 -7.41 -16.37 -3.21
N GLU A 211 -8.37 -17.29 -3.23
CA GLU A 211 -9.80 -17.00 -3.04
C GLU A 211 -10.24 -17.25 -1.60
N PHE A 212 -9.55 -18.13 -0.88
CA PHE A 212 -9.90 -18.51 0.48
C PHE A 212 -8.67 -18.80 1.36
N LEU A 213 -8.74 -18.31 2.60
CA LEU A 213 -7.73 -18.53 3.63
C LEU A 213 -8.41 -18.90 4.96
N ASP A 214 -8.14 -20.10 5.48
CA ASP A 214 -8.53 -20.53 6.82
C ASP A 214 -7.32 -20.62 7.75
N VAL A 215 -7.29 -19.71 8.73
CA VAL A 215 -6.27 -19.65 9.78
C VAL A 215 -6.77 -20.14 11.14
N LYS A 216 -8.03 -20.61 11.24
CA LYS A 216 -8.61 -21.08 12.50
C LYS A 216 -8.09 -22.45 12.91
N THR A 217 -7.65 -23.24 11.95
CA THR A 217 -7.13 -24.60 12.15
C THR A 217 -5.70 -24.70 11.65
N THR A 218 -4.82 -25.37 12.39
CA THR A 218 -3.41 -25.60 12.00
C THR A 218 -3.23 -27.05 11.54
N PRO A 219 -2.57 -27.31 10.39
CA PRO A 219 -2.02 -26.34 9.43
C PRO A 219 -3.12 -25.54 8.72
N PHE A 220 -2.83 -24.25 8.48
CA PHE A 220 -3.68 -23.30 7.77
C PHE A 220 -4.00 -23.80 6.37
N THR A 221 -5.12 -23.36 5.82
CA THR A 221 -5.55 -23.71 4.47
C THR A 221 -5.53 -22.48 3.58
N VAL A 222 -4.77 -22.53 2.50
CA VAL A 222 -4.77 -21.52 1.43
C VAL A 222 -5.35 -22.18 0.19
N GLN A 223 -6.32 -21.53 -0.46
CA GLN A 223 -7.01 -22.10 -1.61
C GLN A 223 -7.16 -21.07 -2.73
N SER A 224 -6.75 -21.45 -3.93
CA SER A 224 -7.06 -20.83 -5.21
C SER A 224 -8.09 -21.67 -5.97
N SER A 225 -8.44 -21.24 -7.17
CA SER A 225 -9.26 -22.02 -8.11
C SER A 225 -8.60 -23.34 -8.54
N GLU A 226 -7.27 -23.37 -8.63
CA GLU A 226 -6.52 -24.53 -9.14
C GLU A 226 -5.98 -25.44 -8.03
N ARG A 227 -5.71 -24.89 -6.84
CA ARG A 227 -5.03 -25.64 -5.79
C ARG A 227 -5.46 -25.28 -4.38
N LYS A 228 -5.31 -26.29 -3.52
CA LYS A 228 -5.52 -26.20 -2.09
C LYS A 228 -4.26 -26.64 -1.37
N VAL A 229 -3.64 -25.71 -0.65
CA VAL A 229 -2.36 -25.88 0.01
C VAL A 229 -2.56 -25.80 1.52
N LYS A 230 -1.96 -26.74 2.26
CA LYS A 230 -1.85 -26.64 3.71
C LYS A 230 -0.52 -25.99 4.06
N CYS A 231 -0.48 -25.15 5.10
CA CYS A 231 0.78 -24.53 5.52
C CYS A 231 0.85 -24.21 7.02
N TYR A 232 2.06 -24.09 7.55
CA TYR A 232 2.27 -23.72 8.97
C TYR A 232 2.30 -22.22 9.20
N SER A 233 2.62 -21.43 8.18
CA SER A 233 2.64 -19.98 8.26
C SER A 233 2.19 -19.35 6.95
N VAL A 234 1.59 -18.16 7.04
CA VAL A 234 1.18 -17.36 5.89
C VAL A 234 1.74 -15.94 6.04
N ILE A 235 2.33 -15.42 4.97
CA ILE A 235 2.69 -14.01 4.84
C ILE A 235 1.68 -13.35 3.91
N PHE A 236 0.90 -12.42 4.45
CA PHE A 236 -0.11 -11.68 3.71
C PHE A 236 0.50 -10.39 3.14
N ALA A 237 0.86 -10.40 1.86
CA ALA A 237 1.57 -9.34 1.15
C ALA A 237 0.81 -8.87 -0.11
N THR A 238 -0.53 -8.90 -0.07
CA THR A 238 -1.41 -8.57 -1.21
C THR A 238 -1.42 -7.10 -1.59
N GLY A 239 -0.76 -6.24 -0.81
CA GLY A 239 -0.70 -4.80 -1.05
C GLY A 239 -2.06 -4.11 -0.87
N ALA A 240 -2.24 -3.03 -1.62
CA ALA A 240 -3.46 -2.23 -1.64
C ALA A 240 -3.69 -1.71 -3.07
N THR A 241 -4.84 -1.09 -3.32
CA THR A 241 -5.13 -0.38 -4.57
C THR A 241 -5.67 1.01 -4.27
N ALA A 242 -5.34 1.97 -5.14
CA ALA A 242 -5.84 3.32 -5.01
C ALA A 242 -7.37 3.34 -5.18
N LYS A 243 -8.07 4.00 -4.25
CA LYS A 243 -9.52 4.10 -4.30
C LYS A 243 -9.93 5.14 -5.35
N ARG A 244 -10.71 4.68 -6.33
CA ARG A 244 -11.25 5.49 -7.42
C ARG A 244 -12.72 5.85 -7.14
N LEU A 245 -13.17 7.01 -7.61
CA LEU A 245 -14.54 7.50 -7.40
C LEU A 245 -15.52 6.95 -8.44
N LYS A 246 -15.02 6.44 -9.57
CA LYS A 246 -15.79 5.96 -10.72
C LYS A 246 -16.68 7.07 -11.30
N LEU A 247 -16.09 8.25 -11.50
CA LEU A 247 -16.77 9.38 -12.12
C LEU A 247 -17.19 9.05 -13.57
N PRO A 248 -18.23 9.71 -14.11
CA PRO A 248 -18.53 9.60 -15.53
C PRO A 248 -17.28 9.93 -16.37
N ARG A 249 -16.92 9.03 -17.30
CA ARG A 249 -15.74 9.13 -18.16
C ARG A 249 -14.39 9.08 -17.43
N GLU A 250 -14.34 8.63 -16.16
CA GLU A 250 -13.08 8.53 -15.43
C GLU A 250 -12.05 7.65 -16.16
N ASP A 251 -12.47 6.53 -16.74
CA ASP A 251 -11.57 5.63 -17.49
C ASP A 251 -11.04 6.24 -18.78
N GLU A 252 -11.77 7.17 -19.41
CA GLU A 252 -11.32 7.86 -20.64
C GLU A 252 -10.13 8.79 -20.35
N PHE A 253 -10.12 9.41 -19.16
CA PHE A 253 -9.12 10.37 -18.72
C PHE A 253 -8.10 9.78 -17.73
N TRP A 254 -8.24 8.52 -17.35
CA TRP A 254 -7.28 7.83 -16.51
C TRP A 254 -5.90 7.81 -17.18
N SER A 255 -4.86 8.20 -16.43
CA SER A 255 -3.49 8.38 -16.94
C SER A 255 -3.35 9.41 -18.07
N ARG A 256 -4.38 10.23 -18.31
CA ARG A 256 -4.43 11.29 -19.35
C ARG A 256 -4.94 12.63 -18.78
N GLY A 257 -4.91 12.78 -17.47
CA GLY A 257 -5.41 13.94 -16.73
C GLY A 257 -5.92 13.57 -15.34
N ILE A 258 -6.41 12.35 -15.16
CA ILE A 258 -6.77 11.79 -13.84
C ILE A 258 -5.66 10.85 -13.38
N SER A 259 -5.17 11.08 -12.16
CA SER A 259 -4.18 10.25 -11.47
C SER A 259 -4.62 10.01 -10.02
N ALA A 260 -4.06 8.98 -9.40
CA ALA A 260 -4.21 8.70 -7.98
C ALA A 260 -2.88 8.75 -7.20
N CYS A 261 -1.82 9.31 -7.79
CA CYS A 261 -0.55 9.56 -7.10
C CYS A 261 0.01 10.92 -7.51
N ALA A 262 -0.28 11.97 -6.72
CA ALA A 262 0.23 13.31 -7.02
C ALA A 262 1.76 13.38 -7.03
N ILE A 263 2.43 12.59 -6.16
CA ILE A 263 3.89 12.56 -6.07
C ILE A 263 4.52 11.99 -7.33
N CYS A 264 3.93 10.92 -7.87
CA CYS A 264 4.40 10.22 -9.05
C CYS A 264 4.27 11.10 -10.30
N ASP A 265 3.10 11.71 -10.48
CA ASP A 265 2.76 12.35 -11.75
C ASP A 265 2.88 13.88 -11.72
N GLY A 266 2.93 14.52 -10.56
CA GLY A 266 2.81 15.98 -10.42
C GLY A 266 3.87 16.79 -11.17
N ALA A 267 5.07 16.23 -11.35
CA ALA A 267 6.15 16.86 -12.11
C ALA A 267 6.03 16.66 -13.64
N SER A 268 5.08 15.84 -14.10
CA SER A 268 4.86 15.58 -15.52
C SER A 268 4.54 16.87 -16.28
N PRO A 269 5.07 17.06 -17.50
CA PRO A 269 4.76 18.21 -18.35
C PRO A 269 3.25 18.44 -18.56
N LEU A 270 2.44 17.39 -18.45
CA LEU A 270 0.98 17.47 -18.57
C LEU A 270 0.35 18.39 -17.50
N PHE A 271 0.92 18.45 -16.30
CA PHE A 271 0.33 19.16 -15.16
C PHE A 271 1.03 20.49 -14.85
N LYS A 272 2.21 20.73 -15.43
CA LYS A 272 2.98 21.95 -15.21
C LYS A 272 2.21 23.20 -15.66
N GLY A 273 2.05 24.16 -14.76
CA GLY A 273 1.33 25.42 -14.99
C GLY A 273 -0.18 25.26 -15.19
N GLN A 274 -0.73 24.06 -15.00
CA GLN A 274 -2.17 23.82 -15.12
C GLN A 274 -2.90 24.11 -13.81
N VAL A 275 -4.22 24.21 -13.90
CA VAL A 275 -5.10 24.21 -12.71
C VAL A 275 -5.44 22.77 -12.39
N LEU A 276 -5.10 22.33 -11.17
CA LEU A 276 -5.27 20.95 -10.73
C LEU A 276 -6.35 20.86 -9.65
N ALA A 277 -6.91 19.68 -9.48
CA ALA A 277 -7.82 19.37 -8.38
C ALA A 277 -7.35 18.11 -7.64
N VAL A 278 -7.42 18.14 -6.32
CA VAL A 278 -7.17 17.00 -5.43
C VAL A 278 -8.45 16.66 -4.72
N VAL A 279 -8.86 15.39 -4.74
CA VAL A 279 -10.09 14.95 -4.06
C VAL A 279 -9.75 14.21 -2.79
N GLY A 280 -10.19 14.74 -1.66
CA GLY A 280 -9.96 14.17 -0.35
C GLY A 280 -9.92 15.23 0.75
N GLY A 281 -9.86 14.80 2.01
CA GLY A 281 -9.80 15.73 3.15
C GLY A 281 -9.03 15.20 4.35
N GLY A 282 -8.27 14.12 4.20
CA GLY A 282 -7.33 13.64 5.22
C GLY A 282 -5.91 14.16 4.96
N ASP A 283 -4.95 13.76 5.80
CA ASP A 283 -3.55 14.20 5.70
C ASP A 283 -2.96 13.97 4.31
N THR A 284 -3.18 12.78 3.72
CA THR A 284 -2.72 12.46 2.35
C THR A 284 -3.20 13.49 1.31
N ALA A 285 -4.47 13.89 1.37
CA ALA A 285 -5.01 14.83 0.40
C ALA A 285 -4.42 16.23 0.58
N THR A 286 -4.20 16.66 1.82
CA THR A 286 -3.56 17.95 2.12
C THR A 286 -2.07 17.95 1.74
N GLU A 287 -1.33 16.86 2.02
CA GLU A 287 0.07 16.72 1.65
C GLU A 287 0.24 16.70 0.12
N GLU A 288 -0.60 15.96 -0.59
CA GLU A 288 -0.56 15.90 -2.05
C GLU A 288 -0.97 17.22 -2.70
N ALA A 289 -1.99 17.90 -2.17
CA ALA A 289 -2.38 19.24 -2.65
C ALA A 289 -1.23 20.25 -2.48
N LEU A 290 -0.59 20.28 -1.30
CA LEU A 290 0.57 21.13 -1.05
C LEU A 290 1.74 20.76 -1.98
N TYR A 291 1.99 19.47 -2.19
CA TYR A 291 3.05 19.03 -3.10
C TYR A 291 2.83 19.54 -4.54
N LEU A 292 1.59 19.46 -5.03
CA LEU A 292 1.25 19.91 -6.39
C LEU A 292 1.39 21.42 -6.59
N THR A 293 1.36 22.23 -5.52
CA THR A 293 1.57 23.69 -5.64
C THR A 293 2.93 24.07 -6.24
N LYS A 294 3.92 23.16 -6.16
CA LYS A 294 5.25 23.33 -6.77
C LYS A 294 5.24 23.35 -8.30
N TYR A 295 4.20 22.77 -8.92
CA TYR A 295 4.14 22.55 -10.37
C TYR A 295 2.91 23.20 -11.01
N ALA A 296 1.78 23.22 -10.30
CA ALA A 296 0.52 23.76 -10.76
C ALA A 296 0.50 25.30 -10.70
N ARG A 297 -0.35 25.93 -11.52
CA ARG A 297 -0.70 27.36 -11.38
C ARG A 297 -1.70 27.58 -10.23
N HIS A 298 -2.56 26.61 -9.98
CA HIS A 298 -3.56 26.64 -8.90
C HIS A 298 -3.98 25.22 -8.54
N VAL A 299 -4.30 24.96 -7.28
CA VAL A 299 -4.76 23.66 -6.79
C VAL A 299 -6.10 23.82 -6.07
N HIS A 300 -7.11 23.05 -6.48
CA HIS A 300 -8.40 22.97 -5.79
C HIS A 300 -8.43 21.70 -4.92
N LEU A 301 -8.51 21.84 -3.59
CA LEU A 301 -8.74 20.72 -2.68
C LEU A 301 -10.24 20.51 -2.49
N LEU A 302 -10.78 19.44 -3.07
CA LEU A 302 -12.18 19.09 -3.05
C LEU A 302 -12.50 18.16 -1.86
N VAL A 303 -13.20 18.70 -0.87
CA VAL A 303 -13.54 18.04 0.39
C VAL A 303 -15.04 17.76 0.45
N ARG A 304 -15.44 16.52 0.76
CA ARG A 304 -16.88 16.17 0.87
C ARG A 304 -17.57 16.80 2.09
N ARG A 305 -16.84 16.98 3.18
CA ARG A 305 -17.35 17.52 4.46
C ARG A 305 -17.12 19.04 4.55
N ASN A 306 -17.67 19.64 5.59
CA ASN A 306 -17.42 21.04 5.98
C ASN A 306 -16.08 21.25 6.70
N GLU A 307 -15.39 20.16 7.02
CA GLU A 307 -14.18 20.14 7.81
C GLU A 307 -13.18 19.17 7.21
N LEU A 308 -11.89 19.46 7.40
CA LEU A 308 -10.82 18.53 7.09
C LEU A 308 -10.74 17.47 8.19
N ARG A 309 -10.53 16.21 7.77
CA ARG A 309 -10.11 15.11 8.64
C ARG A 309 -8.60 15.16 8.93
N ALA A 310 -7.84 15.92 8.14
CA ALA A 310 -6.41 16.11 8.35
C ALA A 310 -6.11 16.54 9.80
N SER A 311 -4.96 16.15 10.31
CA SER A 311 -4.45 16.58 11.60
C SER A 311 -4.37 18.10 11.69
N LYS A 312 -4.52 18.67 12.89
CA LYS A 312 -4.45 20.12 13.09
C LYS A 312 -3.15 20.72 12.54
N ALA A 313 -2.02 20.04 12.77
CA ALA A 313 -0.73 20.46 12.25
C ALA A 313 -0.67 20.52 10.71
N MET A 314 -1.45 19.68 10.01
CA MET A 314 -1.58 19.76 8.55
C MET A 314 -2.56 20.84 8.09
N GLN A 315 -3.58 21.16 8.89
CA GLN A 315 -4.51 22.26 8.59
C GLN A 315 -3.86 23.64 8.78
N ASP A 316 -2.92 23.75 9.71
CA ASP A 316 -2.21 25.00 10.01
C ASP A 316 -1.12 25.35 8.99
N ARG A 317 -0.72 24.40 8.13
CA ARG A 317 0.30 24.56 7.08
C ARG A 317 -0.28 25.16 5.80
#